data_AF-A0A7Y3IEI6-F1
#
_entry.id   AF-A0A7Y3IEI6-F1
#
_cell.length_a   1.000
_cell.length_b   1.000
_cell.length_c   1.000
_cell.angle_alpha   90.00
_cell.angle_beta   90.00
_cell.angle_gamma   90.00
#
_symmetry.space_group_name_H-M   'P 1'
#
loop_
_entity.id
_entity.type
_entity.pdbx_description
1 polymer ?
#
loop_
_entity_poly.entity_id
_entity_poly.type
_entity_poly.pdbx_seq_one_letter_code
_entity_poly.pdbx_strand_id
1 'polypeptide(L)'
;MEPPDEPDHLSSLLSLLTSLDEAASRGADGAEAALLRQARTTLAWEHLHAWCVPYLQCFRSSPSSYYRAWADLTRRAIREALPTALPGRLPGVLIAAAEHPLTDPRTDGRSGGFVPKLLAPVRSGVVLLRSDLADLADEVGLAMRAGERAYALSWFLGQDPAGTLEWLGGFAERWARRLEDECESSDAVVAWWAERARGTASLLADLAEDVEAGSLVSES
;
A
#
# COMPACT_ATOMS: atom_id res chain seq x y z
N MET A 1 10.70 2.78 29.50
CA MET A 1 11.04 3.52 28.27
C MET A 1 9.75 4.19 27.84
N GLU A 2 9.73 5.52 27.79
CA GLU A 2 8.56 6.25 27.30
C GLU A 2 8.42 5.98 25.79
N PRO A 3 7.22 5.65 25.29
CA PRO A 3 7.05 5.42 23.86
C PRO A 3 7.35 6.70 23.08
N PRO A 4 7.98 6.61 21.90
CA PRO A 4 8.28 7.78 21.08
C PRO A 4 6.98 8.45 20.61
N ASP A 5 7.04 9.75 20.32
CA ASP A 5 5.89 10.55 19.86
C ASP A 5 5.24 10.00 18.58
N GLU A 6 6.05 9.39 17.71
CA GLU A 6 5.60 8.68 16.50
C GLU A 6 6.11 7.23 16.54
N PRO A 7 5.40 6.32 17.23
CA PRO A 7 5.83 4.93 17.40
C PRO A 7 5.85 4.15 16.08
N ASP A 8 5.03 4.58 15.11
CA ASP A 8 4.91 3.94 13.81
C ASP A 8 5.83 4.57 12.75
N HIS A 9 6.63 5.57 13.13
CA HIS A 9 7.60 6.16 12.21
C HIS A 9 8.67 5.13 11.83
N LEU A 10 8.99 5.03 10.55
CA LEU A 10 9.90 4.00 10.02
C LEU A 10 11.27 4.01 10.73
N SER A 11 11.84 5.19 11.00
CA SER A 11 13.12 5.27 11.72
C SER A 11 13.03 4.77 13.17
N SER A 12 11.90 4.98 13.84
CA SER A 12 11.64 4.49 15.20
C SER A 12 11.60 2.98 15.21
N LEU A 13 10.86 2.38 14.27
CA LEU A 13 10.74 0.92 14.14
C LEU A 13 12.09 0.26 13.77
N LEU A 14 12.87 0.86 12.87
CA LEU A 14 14.21 0.37 12.51
C LEU A 14 15.21 0.48 13.69
N SER A 15 15.10 1.55 14.48
CA SER A 15 15.92 1.74 15.68
C SER A 15 15.57 0.70 16.76
N LEU A 16 14.29 0.41 16.95
CA LEU A 16 13.82 -0.63 17.85
C LEU A 16 14.29 -2.02 17.40
N LEU A 17 14.20 -2.31 16.09
CA LEU A 17 14.68 -3.57 15.52
C LEU A 17 16.16 -3.79 15.81
N THR A 18 16.98 -2.75 15.65
CA THR A 18 18.42 -2.77 15.97
C THR A 18 18.65 -2.98 17.47
N SER A 19 17.89 -2.27 18.32
CA SER A 19 18.01 -2.38 19.78
C SER A 19 17.71 -3.79 20.30
N LEU A 20 16.71 -4.47 19.71
CA LEU A 20 16.36 -5.85 20.03
C LEU A 20 17.49 -6.84 19.66
N ASP A 21 18.14 -6.61 18.51
CA ASP A 21 19.24 -7.44 18.02
C ASP A 21 20.49 -7.31 18.91
N GLU A 22 20.85 -6.07 19.28
CA GLU A 22 21.95 -5.82 20.20
C GLU A 22 21.67 -6.37 21.61
N ALA A 23 20.43 -6.26 22.10
CA ALA A 23 20.04 -6.80 23.40
C ALA A 23 20.15 -8.34 23.42
N ALA A 24 19.71 -9.01 22.35
CA ALA A 24 19.83 -10.46 22.23
C ALA A 24 21.30 -10.93 22.20
N SER A 25 22.20 -10.08 21.70
CA SER A 25 23.63 -10.37 21.55
C SER A 25 24.46 -10.11 22.82
N ARG A 26 23.99 -9.26 23.74
CA ARG A 26 24.72 -8.80 24.94
C ARG A 26 24.76 -9.77 26.13
N GLY A 27 24.46 -11.06 25.91
CA GLY A 27 24.63 -12.10 26.93
C GLY A 27 23.40 -12.34 27.82
N ALA A 28 22.20 -12.08 27.28
CA ALA A 28 20.95 -12.52 27.88
C ALA A 28 20.97 -14.05 28.12
N ASP A 29 20.37 -14.52 29.22
CA ASP A 29 20.15 -15.96 29.44
C ASP A 29 19.40 -16.55 28.23
N GLY A 30 19.58 -17.84 27.94
CA GLY A 30 19.11 -18.48 26.71
C GLY A 30 17.62 -18.26 26.43
N ALA A 31 16.80 -18.18 27.49
CA ALA A 31 15.38 -17.87 27.41
C ALA A 31 15.09 -16.41 27.03
N GLU A 32 15.78 -15.46 27.66
CA GLU A 32 15.63 -14.02 27.36
C GLU A 32 16.10 -13.70 25.93
N ALA A 33 17.23 -14.27 25.51
CA ALA A 33 17.71 -14.13 24.14
C ALA A 33 16.71 -14.70 23.11
N ALA A 34 16.01 -15.79 23.45
CA ALA A 34 14.96 -16.36 22.59
C ALA A 34 13.74 -15.43 22.49
N LEU A 35 13.29 -14.84 23.60
CA LEU A 35 12.19 -13.88 23.61
C LEU A 35 12.51 -12.62 22.79
N LEU A 36 13.74 -12.10 22.91
CA LEU A 36 14.19 -10.93 22.13
C LEU A 36 14.22 -11.23 20.62
N ARG A 37 14.71 -12.41 20.22
CA ARG A 37 14.66 -12.85 18.81
C ARG A 37 13.23 -13.00 18.31
N GLN A 38 12.34 -13.55 19.13
CA GLN A 38 10.92 -13.64 18.78
C GLN A 38 10.30 -12.24 18.62
N ALA A 39 10.57 -11.32 19.54
CA ALA A 39 10.09 -9.94 19.44
C ALA A 39 10.61 -9.23 18.17
N ARG A 40 11.89 -9.41 17.83
CA ARG A 40 12.49 -8.90 16.58
C ARG A 40 11.78 -9.43 15.34
N THR A 41 11.53 -10.74 15.28
CA THR A 41 10.78 -11.36 14.19
C THR A 41 9.35 -10.85 14.10
N THR A 42 8.65 -10.74 15.23
CA THR A 42 7.29 -10.18 15.29
C THR A 42 7.26 -8.73 14.81
N LEU A 43 8.21 -7.88 15.25
CA LEU A 43 8.33 -6.50 14.80
C LEU A 43 8.55 -6.43 13.28
N ALA A 44 9.47 -7.23 12.75
CA ALA A 44 9.75 -7.28 11.32
C ALA A 44 8.52 -7.75 10.51
N TRP A 45 7.81 -8.79 10.97
CA TRP A 45 6.68 -9.37 10.26
C TRP A 45 5.39 -8.54 10.39
N GLU A 46 4.97 -8.27 11.62
CA GLU A 46 3.67 -7.65 11.94
C GLU A 46 3.66 -6.14 11.72
N HIS A 47 4.81 -5.47 11.92
CA HIS A 47 4.87 -4.00 12.02
C HIS A 47 5.77 -3.33 11.00
N LEU A 48 6.63 -4.05 10.27
CA LEU A 48 7.41 -3.48 9.17
C LEU A 48 6.92 -4.04 7.85
N HIS A 49 7.08 -5.34 7.63
CA HIS A 49 6.79 -5.99 6.35
C HIS A 49 5.33 -5.77 5.90
N ALA A 50 4.38 -5.84 6.84
CA ALA A 50 2.95 -5.69 6.58
C ALA A 50 2.57 -4.43 5.76
N TRP A 51 3.21 -3.27 6.01
CA TRP A 51 2.87 -2.01 5.34
C TRP A 51 4.05 -1.37 4.58
N CYS A 52 5.30 -1.73 4.91
CA CYS A 52 6.47 -1.16 4.23
C CYS A 52 6.54 -1.56 2.76
N VAL A 53 5.96 -2.68 2.37
CA VAL A 53 5.95 -3.15 0.96
C VAL A 53 5.39 -2.08 0.01
N PRO A 54 4.11 -1.65 0.09
CA PRO A 54 3.58 -0.61 -0.79
C PRO A 54 4.21 0.77 -0.54
N TYR A 55 4.67 1.05 0.68
CA TYR A 55 5.33 2.32 1.00
C TYR A 55 6.67 2.46 0.27
N LEU A 56 7.55 1.46 0.35
CA LEU A 56 8.85 1.47 -0.33
C LEU A 56 8.70 1.45 -1.86
N GLN A 57 7.63 0.84 -2.37
CA GLN A 57 7.31 0.85 -3.80
C GLN A 57 7.11 2.27 -4.36
N CYS A 58 6.57 3.19 -3.55
CA CYS A 58 6.42 4.60 -3.91
C CYS A 58 7.77 5.24 -4.25
N PHE A 59 8.78 5.00 -3.42
CA PHE A 59 10.12 5.58 -3.58
C PHE A 59 10.91 4.92 -4.70
N ARG A 60 10.67 3.63 -4.95
CA ARG A 60 11.24 2.93 -6.11
C ARG A 60 10.71 3.46 -7.44
N SER A 61 9.48 3.97 -7.45
CA SER A 61 8.88 4.61 -8.61
C SER A 61 9.29 6.08 -8.76
N SER A 62 10.06 6.63 -7.81
CA SER A 62 10.55 8.01 -7.87
C SER A 62 11.57 8.20 -9.01
N PRO A 63 11.62 9.37 -9.68
CA PRO A 63 12.67 9.70 -10.63
C PRO A 63 14.06 9.83 -10.00
N SER A 64 14.15 10.06 -8.68
CA SER A 64 15.42 10.17 -7.95
C SER A 64 16.09 8.82 -7.73
N SER A 65 17.30 8.65 -8.27
CA SER A 65 18.12 7.43 -8.05
C SER A 65 18.47 7.21 -6.57
N TYR A 66 18.61 8.28 -5.80
CA TYR A 66 18.87 8.22 -4.36
C TYR A 66 17.71 7.54 -3.61
N TYR A 67 16.47 7.98 -3.84
CA TYR A 67 15.31 7.42 -3.15
C TYR A 67 15.04 5.96 -3.56
N ARG A 68 15.32 5.60 -4.81
CA ARG A 68 15.27 4.20 -5.27
C ARG A 68 16.28 3.34 -4.51
N ALA A 69 17.55 3.77 -4.45
CA ALA A 69 18.60 3.04 -3.74
C ALA A 69 18.32 2.91 -2.24
N TRP A 70 17.79 3.98 -1.62
CA TRP A 70 17.36 3.97 -0.22
C TRP A 70 16.22 2.96 0.02
N ALA A 71 15.22 2.92 -0.86
CA ALA A 71 14.11 1.98 -0.74
C ALA A 71 14.58 0.52 -0.87
N ASP A 72 15.48 0.25 -1.82
CA ASP A 72 16.04 -1.09 -2.02
C ASP A 72 16.95 -1.53 -0.87
N LEU A 73 17.73 -0.63 -0.28
CA LEU A 73 18.50 -0.92 0.93
C LEU A 73 17.58 -1.23 2.11
N THR A 74 16.57 -0.38 2.34
CA THR A 74 15.63 -0.54 3.46
C THR A 74 14.85 -1.85 3.34
N ARG A 75 14.39 -2.19 2.14
CA ARG A 75 13.70 -3.45 1.86
C ARG A 75 14.57 -4.66 2.17
N ARG A 76 15.85 -4.64 1.76
CA ARG A 76 16.81 -5.71 2.06
C ARG A 76 17.02 -5.87 3.56
N ALA A 77 17.21 -4.77 4.29
CA ALA A 77 17.37 -4.80 5.74
C ALA A 77 16.13 -5.39 6.45
N ILE A 78 14.92 -5.03 6.03
CA ILE A 78 13.68 -5.62 6.57
C ILE A 78 13.61 -7.12 6.25
N ARG A 79 13.97 -7.53 5.02
CA ARG A 79 13.97 -8.95 4.62
C ARG A 79 14.97 -9.78 5.43
N GLU A 80 16.17 -9.25 5.68
CA GLU A 80 17.16 -9.90 6.55
C GLU A 80 16.68 -10.03 8.00
N ALA A 81 15.71 -9.21 8.40
CA ALA A 81 15.09 -9.31 9.71
C ALA A 81 13.98 -10.36 9.79
N LEU A 82 13.45 -10.82 8.66
CA LEU A 82 12.45 -11.87 8.59
C LEU A 82 13.07 -13.26 8.76
N PRO A 83 12.29 -14.23 9.27
CA PRO A 83 12.75 -15.62 9.33
C PRO A 83 12.90 -16.20 7.92
N THR A 84 13.85 -17.12 7.74
CA THR A 84 14.10 -17.81 6.45
C THR A 84 12.85 -18.49 5.90
N ALA A 85 12.05 -19.10 6.78
CA ALA A 85 10.72 -19.57 6.43
C ALA A 85 9.70 -18.54 6.93
N LEU A 86 9.05 -17.86 5.98
CA LEU A 86 7.99 -16.90 6.30
C LEU A 86 6.82 -17.61 6.99
N PRO A 87 6.12 -16.94 7.93
CA PRO A 87 4.90 -17.48 8.51
C PRO A 87 3.89 -17.81 7.40
N GLY A 88 3.30 -19.01 7.43
CA GLY A 88 2.23 -19.41 6.49
C GLY A 88 0.89 -18.70 6.70
N ARG A 89 0.88 -17.61 7.48
CA ARG A 89 -0.29 -16.77 7.78
C ARG A 89 0.07 -15.31 7.59
N LEU A 90 -0.88 -14.50 7.17
CA LEU A 90 -0.70 -13.05 7.04
C LEU A 90 -0.47 -12.37 8.41
N PRO A 91 0.18 -11.19 8.43
CA PRO A 91 0.17 -10.30 9.58
C PRO A 91 -1.26 -9.98 10.05
N GLY A 92 -1.46 -9.85 11.36
CA GLY A 92 -2.77 -9.58 11.98
C GLY A 92 -3.42 -8.31 11.45
N VAL A 93 -2.64 -7.26 11.17
CA VAL A 93 -3.15 -6.01 10.58
C VAL A 93 -3.73 -6.23 9.17
N LEU A 94 -3.15 -7.13 8.37
CA LEU A 94 -3.64 -7.45 7.04
C LEU A 94 -4.86 -8.39 7.08
N ILE A 95 -4.91 -9.28 8.09
CA ILE A 95 -6.10 -10.10 8.35
C ILE A 95 -7.28 -9.19 8.68
N ALA A 96 -7.13 -8.26 9.61
CA ALA A 96 -8.19 -7.30 9.96
C ALA A 96 -8.59 -6.43 8.77
N ALA A 97 -7.62 -6.01 7.95
CA ALA A 97 -7.87 -5.24 6.73
C ALA A 97 -8.63 -6.02 5.63
N ALA A 98 -8.53 -7.34 5.59
CA ALA A 98 -9.20 -8.17 4.60
C ALA A 98 -10.74 -8.07 4.69
N GLU A 99 -11.27 -7.76 5.88
CA GLU A 99 -12.71 -7.55 6.11
C GLU A 99 -13.25 -6.26 5.48
N HIS A 100 -12.37 -5.41 4.95
CA HIS A 100 -12.69 -4.09 4.43
C HIS A 100 -12.13 -3.88 3.01
N PRO A 101 -12.64 -4.61 1.99
CA PRO A 101 -12.31 -4.35 0.58
C PRO A 101 -12.68 -2.92 0.15
N LEU A 102 -12.14 -2.52 -1.00
CA LEU A 102 -12.71 -1.39 -1.73
C LEU A 102 -14.14 -1.77 -2.13
N THR A 103 -15.12 -0.97 -1.73
CA THR A 103 -16.53 -1.25 -2.00
C THR A 103 -16.92 -0.69 -3.37
N ASP A 104 -17.77 -1.43 -4.07
CA ASP A 104 -18.34 -1.01 -5.34
C ASP A 104 -19.33 0.15 -5.11
N PRO A 105 -19.08 1.33 -5.69
CA PRO A 105 -19.94 2.51 -5.50
C PRO A 105 -21.37 2.32 -6.03
N ARG A 106 -21.62 1.33 -6.91
CA ARG A 106 -22.97 0.98 -7.41
C ARG A 106 -23.84 0.33 -6.34
N THR A 107 -23.22 -0.33 -5.36
CA THR A 107 -23.93 -1.11 -4.32
C THR A 107 -23.84 -0.47 -2.93
N ASP A 108 -22.87 0.41 -2.75
CA ASP A 108 -22.59 1.07 -1.47
C ASP A 108 -23.53 2.28 -1.26
N GLY A 109 -24.59 2.07 -0.48
CA GLY A 109 -25.55 3.10 -0.08
C GLY A 109 -24.89 4.25 0.68
N ARG A 110 -24.42 5.27 -0.05
CA ARG A 110 -24.05 6.65 0.37
C ARG A 110 -23.08 6.83 1.56
N SER A 111 -22.57 5.78 2.18
CA SER A 111 -21.86 5.88 3.47
C SER A 111 -20.34 5.78 3.27
N GLY A 112 -19.67 6.94 3.21
CA GLY A 112 -18.22 7.07 3.36
C GLY A 112 -17.42 7.45 2.10
N GLY A 113 -18.06 7.62 0.95
CA GLY A 113 -17.45 8.09 -0.31
C GLY A 113 -16.47 7.10 -0.95
N PHE A 114 -16.61 6.85 -2.25
CA PHE A 114 -15.71 5.98 -3.01
C PHE A 114 -14.27 6.49 -3.03
N VAL A 115 -14.08 7.79 -3.24
CA VAL A 115 -12.75 8.42 -3.38
C VAL A 115 -11.87 8.27 -2.13
N PRO A 116 -12.34 8.57 -0.89
CA PRO A 116 -11.56 8.30 0.31
C PRO A 116 -11.17 6.82 0.47
N LYS A 117 -12.06 5.90 0.11
CA LYS A 117 -11.79 4.45 0.17
C LYS A 117 -10.76 4.03 -0.87
N LEU A 118 -10.81 4.58 -2.08
CA LEU A 118 -9.84 4.35 -3.14
C LEU A 118 -8.44 4.87 -2.78
N LEU A 119 -8.38 6.00 -2.07
CA LEU A 119 -7.13 6.60 -1.58
C LEU A 119 -6.55 5.92 -0.33
N ALA A 120 -7.28 4.99 0.29
CA ALA A 120 -6.79 4.21 1.42
C ALA A 120 -6.06 2.97 0.90
N PRO A 121 -4.71 2.88 1.00
CA PRO A 121 -3.96 1.78 0.37
C PRO A 121 -4.42 0.43 0.87
N VAL A 122 -4.64 0.31 2.17
CA VAL A 122 -5.15 -0.92 2.79
C VAL A 122 -6.47 -1.41 2.18
N ARG A 123 -7.24 -0.53 1.51
CA ARG A 123 -8.46 -0.87 0.78
C ARG A 123 -8.17 -1.20 -0.68
N SER A 124 -7.48 -0.31 -1.39
CA SER A 124 -7.28 -0.37 -2.85
C SER A 124 -6.05 -1.17 -3.30
N GLY A 125 -5.16 -1.53 -2.39
CA GLY A 125 -3.88 -2.17 -2.70
C GLY A 125 -2.82 -1.23 -3.29
N VAL A 126 -3.15 0.05 -3.54
CA VAL A 126 -2.29 1.00 -4.24
C VAL A 126 -2.03 2.26 -3.41
N VAL A 127 -0.88 2.90 -3.63
CA VAL A 127 -0.58 4.22 -3.06
C VAL A 127 -0.55 5.22 -4.20
N LEU A 128 -1.57 6.09 -4.25
CA LEU A 128 -1.65 7.14 -5.26
C LEU A 128 -0.97 8.41 -4.75
N LEU A 129 0.14 8.78 -5.35
CA LEU A 129 0.91 9.98 -5.02
C LEU A 129 0.34 11.21 -5.73
N ARG A 130 0.82 12.38 -5.32
CA ARG A 130 0.48 13.64 -6.01
C ARG A 130 1.07 13.69 -7.41
N SER A 131 2.25 13.12 -7.64
CA SER A 131 2.87 12.99 -8.97
C SER A 131 1.98 12.18 -9.91
N ASP A 132 1.42 11.08 -9.41
CA ASP A 132 0.57 10.21 -10.20
C ASP A 132 -0.73 10.94 -10.61
N LEU A 133 -1.27 11.79 -9.73
CA LEU A 133 -2.40 12.66 -10.08
C LEU A 133 -2.05 13.76 -11.08
N ALA A 134 -0.78 14.18 -11.15
CA ALA A 134 -0.32 15.11 -12.18
C ALA A 134 -0.22 14.39 -13.53
N ASP A 135 0.32 13.18 -13.55
CA ASP A 135 0.38 12.33 -14.75
C ASP A 135 -1.03 12.02 -15.28
N LEU A 136 -1.98 11.72 -14.38
CA LEU A 136 -3.40 11.59 -14.74
C LEU A 136 -3.93 12.88 -15.38
N ALA A 137 -3.67 14.04 -14.77
CA ALA A 137 -4.15 15.32 -15.26
C ALA A 137 -3.68 15.59 -16.70
N ASP A 138 -2.41 15.29 -16.99
CA ASP A 138 -1.83 15.41 -18.32
C ASP A 138 -2.49 14.44 -19.32
N GLU A 139 -2.78 13.20 -18.93
CA GLU A 139 -3.45 12.20 -19.78
C GLU A 139 -4.87 12.61 -20.15
N VAL A 140 -5.69 13.04 -19.16
CA VAL A 140 -7.09 13.42 -19.40
C VAL A 140 -7.24 14.87 -19.88
N GLY A 141 -6.13 15.58 -20.12
CA GLY A 141 -6.14 16.96 -20.63
C GLY A 141 -6.72 17.99 -19.65
N LEU A 142 -6.63 17.73 -18.35
CA LEU A 142 -7.19 18.56 -17.28
C LEU A 142 -6.10 19.23 -16.45
N ALA A 143 -6.36 20.43 -15.93
CA ALA A 143 -5.40 21.12 -15.06
C ALA A 143 -5.48 20.59 -13.61
N MET A 144 -4.35 20.18 -13.04
CA MET A 144 -4.28 19.81 -11.63
C MET A 144 -4.52 21.04 -10.74
N ARG A 145 -5.59 21.03 -9.95
CA ARG A 145 -5.82 22.07 -8.93
C ARG A 145 -4.88 21.86 -7.74
N ALA A 146 -4.36 22.96 -7.18
CA ALA A 146 -3.70 22.93 -5.88
C ALA A 146 -4.73 22.54 -4.81
N GLY A 147 -4.41 21.55 -3.98
CA GLY A 147 -5.35 21.02 -2.98
C GLY A 147 -5.09 19.56 -2.63
N GLU A 148 -5.99 19.01 -1.81
CA GLU A 148 -5.94 17.62 -1.34
C GLU A 148 -6.16 16.61 -2.47
N ARG A 149 -5.54 15.43 -2.36
CA ARG A 149 -5.65 14.34 -3.36
C ARG A 149 -7.10 13.91 -3.61
N ALA A 150 -7.89 13.83 -2.54
CA ALA A 150 -9.31 13.45 -2.62
C ALA A 150 -10.14 14.46 -3.40
N TYR A 151 -9.84 15.75 -3.27
CA TYR A 151 -10.51 16.79 -4.02
C TYR A 151 -10.14 16.74 -5.51
N ALA A 152 -8.85 16.61 -5.83
CA ALA A 152 -8.39 16.47 -7.21
C ALA A 152 -9.01 15.25 -7.91
N LEU A 153 -9.01 14.09 -7.23
CA LEU A 153 -9.58 12.87 -7.78
C LEU A 153 -11.10 12.95 -7.97
N SER A 154 -11.82 13.51 -6.99
CA SER A 154 -13.26 13.78 -7.14
C SER A 154 -13.55 14.72 -8.30
N TRP A 155 -12.68 15.70 -8.54
CA TRP A 155 -12.83 16.63 -9.65
C TRP A 155 -12.61 15.96 -11.01
N PHE A 156 -11.56 15.13 -11.16
CA PHE A 156 -11.32 14.36 -12.39
C PHE A 156 -12.51 13.44 -12.71
N LEU A 157 -12.99 12.67 -11.73
CA LEU A 157 -14.17 11.82 -11.87
C LEU A 157 -15.44 12.60 -12.26
N GLY A 158 -15.56 13.86 -11.84
CA GLY A 158 -16.69 14.71 -12.20
C GLY A 158 -16.57 15.40 -13.56
N GLN A 159 -15.38 15.39 -14.20
CA GLN A 159 -15.16 16.01 -15.52
C GLN A 159 -15.05 14.95 -16.62
N ASP A 160 -14.27 13.90 -16.38
CA ASP A 160 -14.10 12.77 -17.29
C ASP A 160 -14.09 11.46 -16.49
N PRO A 161 -15.28 10.95 -16.11
CA PRO A 161 -15.38 9.74 -15.31
C PRO A 161 -14.77 8.51 -15.99
N ALA A 162 -15.04 8.28 -17.27
CA ALA A 162 -14.56 7.10 -17.99
C ALA A 162 -13.03 7.10 -18.12
N GLY A 163 -12.44 8.19 -18.65
CA GLY A 163 -11.00 8.28 -18.81
C GLY A 163 -10.25 8.25 -17.48
N THR A 164 -10.82 8.85 -16.43
CA THR A 164 -10.24 8.78 -15.08
C THR A 164 -10.26 7.36 -14.52
N LEU A 165 -11.38 6.64 -14.64
CA LEU A 165 -11.51 5.26 -14.15
C LEU A 165 -10.60 4.30 -14.93
N GLU A 166 -10.53 4.43 -16.25
CA GLU A 166 -9.64 3.63 -17.10
C GLU A 166 -8.18 3.83 -16.71
N TRP A 167 -7.75 5.08 -16.54
CA TRP A 167 -6.38 5.39 -16.14
C TRP A 167 -6.04 4.82 -14.77
N LEU A 168 -6.94 4.95 -13.78
CA LEU A 168 -6.75 4.41 -12.44
C LEU A 168 -6.71 2.88 -12.44
N GLY A 169 -7.55 2.23 -13.25
CA GLY A 169 -7.55 0.79 -13.43
C GLY A 169 -6.21 0.31 -13.99
N GLY A 170 -5.73 0.97 -15.05
CA GLY A 170 -4.40 0.71 -15.61
C GLY A 170 -3.26 0.99 -14.62
N PHE A 171 -3.37 2.04 -13.79
CA PHE A 171 -2.41 2.32 -12.73
C PHE A 171 -2.36 1.19 -11.69
N ALA A 172 -3.51 0.73 -11.21
CA ALA A 172 -3.61 -0.33 -10.21
C ALA A 172 -3.07 -1.67 -10.73
N GLU A 173 -3.33 -1.98 -11.99
CA GLU A 173 -2.80 -3.16 -12.65
C GLU A 173 -1.27 -3.10 -12.79
N ARG A 174 -0.72 -1.96 -13.23
CA ARG A 174 0.74 -1.75 -13.27
C ARG A 174 1.37 -1.83 -11.88
N TRP A 175 0.66 -1.34 -10.85
CA TRP A 175 1.11 -1.42 -9.46
C TRP A 175 1.22 -2.87 -8.98
N ALA A 176 0.19 -3.69 -9.24
CA ALA A 176 0.20 -5.10 -8.87
C ALA A 176 1.38 -5.86 -9.50
N ARG A 177 1.61 -5.68 -10.80
CA ARG A 177 2.73 -6.32 -11.52
C ARG A 177 4.09 -5.93 -10.92
N ARG A 178 4.29 -4.65 -10.58
CA ARG A 178 5.53 -4.20 -9.94
C ARG A 178 5.77 -4.85 -8.58
N LEU A 179 4.71 -5.05 -7.80
CA LEU A 179 4.83 -5.78 -6.53
C LEU A 179 5.23 -7.25 -6.78
N GLU A 180 4.60 -7.90 -7.77
CA GLU A 180 4.85 -9.30 -8.12
C GLU A 180 6.24 -9.56 -8.71
N ASP A 181 6.70 -8.70 -9.63
CA ASP A 181 8.02 -8.79 -10.28
C ASP A 181 9.18 -8.78 -9.27
N GLU A 182 8.96 -8.18 -8.10
CA GLU A 182 9.96 -7.98 -7.06
C GLU A 182 9.91 -9.03 -5.94
N CYS A 183 8.95 -9.95 -6.05
CA CYS A 183 8.57 -10.89 -5.02
C CYS A 183 9.22 -12.25 -5.21
N GLU A 184 9.65 -12.87 -4.11
CA GLU A 184 9.86 -14.32 -4.09
C GLU A 184 8.49 -14.99 -4.04
N SER A 185 8.29 -16.09 -4.77
CA SER A 185 6.97 -16.71 -4.96
C SER A 185 6.22 -17.13 -3.68
N SER A 186 6.87 -17.07 -2.50
CA SER A 186 6.31 -17.45 -1.19
C SER A 186 5.94 -16.28 -0.27
N ASP A 187 6.10 -15.01 -0.66
CA ASP A 187 5.79 -13.87 0.21
C ASP A 187 4.29 -13.53 0.18
N ALA A 188 3.56 -14.03 1.19
CA ALA A 188 2.12 -13.84 1.32
C ALA A 188 1.70 -12.37 1.47
N VAL A 189 2.55 -11.50 2.03
CA VAL A 189 2.22 -10.07 2.21
C VAL A 189 2.21 -9.37 0.87
N VAL A 190 3.23 -9.60 0.05
CA VAL A 190 3.28 -9.02 -1.30
C VAL A 190 2.14 -9.55 -2.16
N ALA A 191 1.87 -10.85 -2.11
CA ALA A 191 0.74 -11.47 -2.81
C ALA A 191 -0.60 -10.84 -2.39
N TRP A 192 -0.79 -10.58 -1.08
CA TRP A 192 -2.00 -9.92 -0.58
C TRP A 192 -2.15 -8.50 -1.12
N TRP A 193 -1.07 -7.69 -1.14
CA TRP A 193 -1.11 -6.34 -1.68
C TRP A 193 -1.40 -6.32 -3.20
N ALA A 194 -0.74 -7.21 -3.95
CA ALA A 194 -0.95 -7.35 -5.40
C ALA A 194 -2.38 -7.79 -5.74
N GLU A 195 -2.94 -8.75 -4.99
CA GLU A 195 -4.32 -9.20 -5.16
C GLU A 195 -5.32 -8.05 -5.01
N ARG A 196 -5.12 -7.20 -4.01
CA ARG A 196 -6.01 -6.04 -3.80
C ARG A 196 -5.89 -4.99 -4.89
N ALA A 197 -4.68 -4.76 -5.38
CA ALA A 197 -4.45 -3.85 -6.50
C ALA A 197 -5.12 -4.38 -7.77
N ARG A 198 -5.04 -5.70 -8.03
CA ARG A 198 -5.76 -6.35 -9.14
C ARG A 198 -7.27 -6.26 -8.98
N GLY A 199 -7.80 -6.56 -7.79
CA GLY A 199 -9.24 -6.41 -7.52
C GLY A 199 -9.73 -4.97 -7.72
N THR A 200 -8.92 -3.99 -7.36
CA THR A 200 -9.21 -2.57 -7.63
C THR A 200 -9.15 -2.25 -9.12
N ALA A 201 -8.17 -2.79 -9.85
CA ALA A 201 -8.07 -2.61 -11.29
C ALA A 201 -9.31 -3.17 -12.02
N SER A 202 -9.76 -4.37 -11.67
CA SER A 202 -10.97 -4.98 -12.23
C SER A 202 -12.21 -4.15 -11.93
N LEU A 203 -12.42 -3.72 -10.68
CA LEU A 203 -13.56 -2.88 -10.33
C LEU A 203 -13.57 -1.56 -11.11
N LEU A 204 -12.42 -0.92 -11.27
CA LEU A 204 -12.32 0.35 -11.98
C LEU A 204 -12.57 0.19 -13.48
N ALA A 205 -12.12 -0.91 -14.09
CA ALA A 205 -12.41 -1.24 -15.47
C ALA A 205 -13.92 -1.45 -15.69
N ASP A 206 -14.57 -2.25 -14.84
CA ASP A 206 -16.02 -2.48 -14.90
C ASP A 206 -16.81 -1.16 -14.78
N LEU A 207 -16.38 -0.26 -13.87
CA LEU A 207 -17.01 1.04 -13.70
C LEU A 207 -16.79 1.94 -14.94
N ALA A 208 -15.62 1.89 -15.58
CA ALA A 208 -15.35 2.66 -16.78
C ALA A 208 -16.27 2.22 -17.94
N GLU A 209 -16.39 0.90 -18.15
CA GLU A 209 -17.29 0.33 -19.16
C GLU A 209 -18.76 0.75 -18.93
N ASP A 210 -19.22 0.75 -17.68
CA ASP A 210 -20.57 1.18 -17.33
C ASP A 210 -20.82 2.68 -17.61
N VAL A 211 -19.80 3.53 -17.40
CA VAL A 211 -19.88 4.97 -17.73
C VAL A 211 -20.02 5.15 -19.23
N GLU A 212 -19.21 4.45 -20.02
CA GLU A 212 -19.24 4.50 -21.48
C GLU A 212 -20.56 3.98 -22.06
N ALA A 213 -21.11 2.91 -21.46
CA ALA A 213 -22.40 2.35 -21.83
C ALA A 213 -23.60 3.25 -21.44
N GLY A 214 -23.37 4.33 -20.66
CA GLY A 214 -24.42 5.23 -20.18
C GLY A 214 -25.25 4.67 -19.02
N SER A 215 -24.85 3.54 -18.43
CA SER A 215 -25.58 2.82 -17.38
C SER A 215 -25.48 3.50 -16.00
N LEU A 216 -24.57 4.46 -15.82
CA LEU A 216 -24.35 5.20 -14.56
C LEU A 216 -25.07 6.55 -14.48
N VAL A 217 -25.76 6.99 -15.55
CA VAL A 217 -26.55 8.24 -15.56
C VAL A 217 -28.04 7.92 -15.52
N SER A 218 -28.55 7.57 -14.35
CA SER A 218 -29.97 7.65 -14.04
C SER A 218 -30.15 7.76 -12.53
N GLU A 219 -30.07 8.98 -12.01
CA GLU A 219 -30.92 9.48 -10.91
C GLU A 219 -30.74 11.00 -10.81
N SER A 220 -31.73 11.72 -11.37
CA SER A 220 -31.99 13.14 -11.14
C SER A 220 -32.59 13.38 -9.76
#